data_AF-A0A2I0PWV1-F1
#
_entry.id   AF-A0A2I0PWV1-F1
#
_cell.length_a   1.000
_cell.length_b   1.000
_cell.length_c   1.000
_cell.angle_alpha   90.00
_cell.angle_beta   90.00
_cell.angle_gamma   90.00
#
_symmetry.space_group_name_H-M   'P 1'
#
loop_
_entity.id
_entity.type
_entity.pdbx_description
1 polymer ?
#
loop_
_entity_poly.entity_id
_entity_poly.type
_entity_poly.pdbx_seq_one_letter_code
_entity_poly.pdbx_strand_id
1 'polypeptide(L)'
;MAPPFLTPYLNKWTIGVVLLAILAIIVLLSVLGIPPTSSCPVTVCSTDCTIPVTGPLFPGPVEKITALKDPAFSRQLFAEAIATEPLLAVPGTQVHMGFWSGKGNHGSMLRVLDAINEGPAASAVPPNRAIWDEGTTAYYNYPSYTRILDEHWYERASGVNGTVIIFGKSYADPQPVTFAEADEVWGQYSARYTDMAELIAQATGKPVKVWCFVQGARANRIFYTYELPQLQQMEQKGYVQVYFAKIPDADWTKPEDWINGTTNIPAPAP
;
A
#
# COMPACT_ATOMS: atom_id res chain seq x y z
N MET A 1 -35.84 32.26 3.30
CA MET A 1 -36.54 31.90 2.05
C MET A 1 -35.46 31.62 1.01
N ALA A 2 -35.24 30.34 0.69
CA ALA A 2 -34.25 29.92 -0.31
C ALA A 2 -34.94 29.74 -1.68
N PRO A 3 -34.29 30.06 -2.81
CA PRO A 3 -34.87 29.90 -4.13
C PRO A 3 -34.87 28.42 -4.55
N PRO A 4 -35.84 27.97 -5.38
CA PRO A 4 -35.87 26.60 -5.86
C PRO A 4 -34.81 26.38 -6.94
N PHE A 5 -34.00 25.34 -6.77
CA PHE A 5 -33.13 24.82 -7.82
C PHE A 5 -33.98 24.29 -8.99
N LEU A 6 -33.83 24.90 -10.15
CA LEU A 6 -34.29 24.36 -11.43
C LEU A 6 -33.34 23.22 -11.83
N THR A 7 -33.76 21.98 -11.63
CA THR A 7 -33.21 20.84 -12.37
C THR A 7 -33.72 20.90 -13.81
N PRO A 8 -32.87 20.99 -14.84
CA PRO A 8 -33.32 20.81 -16.20
C PRO A 8 -33.61 19.32 -16.40
N TYR A 9 -34.88 18.99 -16.60
CA TYR A 9 -35.32 17.68 -17.05
C TYR A 9 -34.64 17.33 -18.38
N LEU A 10 -33.65 16.43 -18.35
CA LEU A 10 -33.35 15.59 -19.51
C LEU A 10 -34.59 14.71 -19.73
N ASN A 11 -35.50 15.18 -20.57
CA ASN A 11 -36.66 14.38 -20.93
C ASN A 11 -36.17 13.12 -21.66
N LYS A 12 -36.92 12.02 -21.55
CA LYS A 12 -36.56 10.73 -22.14
C LYS A 12 -36.35 10.81 -23.67
N TRP A 13 -36.91 11.84 -24.32
CA TRP A 13 -36.70 12.12 -25.73
C TRP A 13 -35.27 12.57 -26.04
N THR A 14 -34.66 13.43 -25.22
CA THR A 14 -33.27 13.86 -25.41
C THR A 14 -32.29 12.70 -25.29
N ILE A 15 -32.53 11.77 -24.35
CA ILE A 15 -31.71 10.56 -24.18
C ILE A 15 -31.87 9.63 -25.40
N GLY A 16 -33.10 9.46 -25.89
CA GLY A 16 -33.38 8.65 -27.07
C GLY A 16 -32.69 9.18 -28.34
N VAL A 17 -32.69 10.50 -28.55
CA VAL A 17 -32.04 11.14 -29.70
C VAL A 17 -30.52 11.01 -29.63
N VAL A 18 -29.90 11.17 -28.46
CA VAL A 18 -28.45 11.01 -28.28
C VAL A 18 -28.02 9.57 -28.55
N LEU A 19 -28.75 8.58 -28.05
CA LEU A 19 -28.44 7.16 -28.31
C LEU A 19 -28.58 6.79 -29.79
N LEU A 20 -29.61 7.29 -30.47
CA LEU A 20 -29.77 7.11 -31.91
C LEU A 20 -28.64 7.76 -32.72
N ALA A 21 -28.17 8.94 -32.30
CA ALA A 21 -27.03 9.60 -32.94
C ALA A 21 -25.73 8.80 -32.77
N ILE A 22 -25.46 8.25 -31.58
CA ILE A 22 -24.28 7.39 -31.32
C ILE A 22 -24.34 6.11 -32.18
N LEU A 23 -25.50 5.44 -32.24
CA LEU A 23 -25.69 4.26 -33.07
C LEU A 23 -25.51 4.56 -34.56
N ALA A 24 -26.03 5.70 -35.04
CA ALA A 24 -25.86 6.12 -36.42
C ALA A 24 -24.37 6.39 -36.75
N ILE A 25 -23.60 6.97 -35.82
CA ILE A 25 -22.16 7.19 -36.00
C ILE A 25 -21.40 5.86 -36.04
N ILE A 26 -21.73 4.90 -35.17
CA ILE A 26 -21.09 3.57 -35.16
C ILE A 26 -21.33 2.84 -36.49
N VAL A 27 -22.55 2.90 -37.02
CA VAL A 27 -22.89 2.30 -38.33
C VAL A 27 -22.22 3.06 -39.48
N LEU A 28 -22.15 4.39 -39.42
CA LEU A 28 -21.47 5.18 -40.44
C LEU A 28 -19.96 4.87 -40.46
N LEU A 29 -19.34 4.70 -39.29
CA LEU A 29 -17.92 4.33 -39.16
C LEU A 29 -17.63 2.92 -39.66
N SER A 30 -18.55 1.97 -39.51
CA SER A 30 -18.38 0.60 -40.04
C SER A 30 -18.58 0.51 -41.56
N VAL A 31 -19.40 1.38 -42.16
CA VAL A 31 -19.62 1.45 -43.62
C VAL A 31 -18.50 2.22 -44.33
N LEU A 32 -17.88 3.20 -43.68
CA LEU A 32 -16.78 4.00 -44.26
C LEU A 32 -15.44 3.24 -44.34
N GLY A 33 -15.37 2.00 -43.85
CA GLY A 33 -14.23 1.12 -44.06
C GLY A 33 -12.90 1.70 -43.57
N ILE A 34 -12.93 2.59 -42.57
CA ILE A 34 -11.72 3.10 -41.92
C ILE A 34 -11.14 1.93 -41.14
N PRO A 35 -10.04 1.30 -41.60
CA PRO A 35 -9.42 0.23 -40.84
C PRO A 35 -8.90 0.84 -39.52
N PRO A 36 -8.97 0.13 -38.38
CA PRO A 36 -8.29 0.57 -37.18
C PRO A 36 -6.79 0.68 -37.47
N THR A 37 -6.32 1.91 -37.66
CA THR A 37 -4.90 2.22 -37.84
C THR A 37 -4.20 2.13 -36.50
N SER A 38 -3.82 0.92 -36.12
CA SER A 38 -2.65 0.63 -35.31
C SER A 38 -2.62 -0.87 -35.04
N SER A 39 -2.14 -1.64 -36.02
CA SER A 39 -1.54 -2.93 -35.72
C SER A 39 -0.38 -2.68 -34.75
N CYS A 40 -0.58 -3.03 -33.48
CA CYS A 40 0.53 -3.17 -32.54
C CYS A 40 1.60 -4.04 -33.20
N PRO A 41 2.90 -3.69 -33.10
CA PRO A 41 3.93 -4.61 -33.53
C PRO A 41 3.74 -5.92 -32.78
N VAL A 42 3.44 -6.99 -33.51
CA VAL A 42 3.48 -8.34 -32.97
C VAL A 42 4.95 -8.60 -32.72
N THR A 43 5.40 -8.29 -31.51
CA THR A 43 6.63 -8.83 -30.96
C THR A 43 6.46 -10.34 -30.98
N VAL A 44 7.14 -11.00 -31.91
CA VAL A 44 7.31 -12.45 -31.90
C VAL A 44 8.00 -12.76 -30.59
N CYS A 45 7.24 -13.20 -29.59
CA CYS A 45 7.81 -13.67 -28.34
C CYS A 45 8.77 -14.81 -28.67
N SER A 46 10.04 -14.62 -28.31
CA SER A 46 11.00 -15.69 -28.13
C SER A 46 10.33 -16.82 -27.33
N THR A 47 10.61 -18.07 -27.71
CA THR A 47 10.12 -19.33 -27.13
C THR A 47 10.41 -19.55 -25.63
N ASP A 48 10.83 -18.52 -24.91
CA ASP A 48 11.02 -18.51 -23.45
C ASP A 48 9.90 -17.75 -22.71
N CYS A 49 8.68 -17.76 -23.24
CA CYS A 49 7.51 -17.46 -22.42
C CYS A 49 7.30 -18.61 -21.43
N THR A 50 7.97 -18.54 -20.27
CA THR A 50 7.51 -19.23 -19.07
C THR A 50 6.04 -18.86 -18.89
N ILE A 51 5.16 -19.84 -19.06
CA ILE A 51 3.75 -19.71 -18.68
C ILE A 51 3.77 -19.22 -17.22
N PRO A 52 3.14 -18.07 -16.89
CA PRO A 52 3.08 -17.63 -15.51
C PRO A 52 2.50 -18.79 -14.70
N VAL A 53 3.24 -19.26 -13.71
CA VAL A 53 2.80 -20.36 -12.85
C VAL A 53 1.46 -19.95 -12.29
N THR A 54 0.38 -20.58 -12.75
CA THR A 54 -1.00 -20.25 -12.36
C THR A 54 -1.29 -20.87 -11.00
N GLY A 55 -0.55 -20.44 -9.98
CA GLY A 55 -0.64 -20.95 -8.62
C GLY A 55 0.15 -20.09 -7.63
N PRO A 56 -0.06 -20.30 -6.33
CA PRO A 56 0.66 -19.61 -5.26
C PRO A 56 2.18 -19.73 -5.41
N LEU A 57 2.91 -18.67 -5.04
CA LEU A 57 4.37 -18.72 -5.00
C LEU A 57 4.82 -19.38 -3.69
N PHE A 58 5.68 -20.39 -3.78
CA PHE A 58 6.24 -21.08 -2.61
C PHE A 58 7.76 -20.91 -2.49
N PRO A 59 8.27 -19.67 -2.33
CA PRO A 59 9.67 -19.47 -2.02
C PRO A 59 10.02 -20.05 -0.65
N GLY A 60 11.28 -20.45 -0.47
CA GLY A 60 11.79 -20.91 0.83
C GLY A 60 11.85 -19.76 1.85
N PRO A 61 11.45 -19.97 3.11
CA PRO A 61 11.41 -18.91 4.12
C PRO A 61 12.80 -18.31 4.38
N VAL A 62 13.84 -19.15 4.46
CA VAL A 62 15.23 -18.68 4.68
C VAL A 62 15.70 -17.75 3.56
N GLU A 63 15.48 -18.13 2.31
CA GLU A 63 15.86 -17.31 1.15
C GLU A 63 15.12 -15.97 1.15
N LYS A 64 13.81 -15.99 1.42
CA LYS A 64 13.00 -14.76 1.50
C LYS A 64 13.49 -13.84 2.62
N ILE A 65 13.69 -14.38 3.82
CA ILE A 65 14.18 -13.62 4.97
C ILE A 65 15.55 -13.01 4.67
N THR A 66 16.47 -13.76 4.05
CA THR A 66 17.77 -13.24 3.64
C THR A 66 17.62 -12.09 2.64
N ALA A 67 16.75 -12.23 1.64
CA ALA A 67 16.49 -11.16 0.67
C ALA A 67 15.90 -9.89 1.33
N LEU A 68 14.99 -10.05 2.29
CA LEU A 68 14.37 -8.93 3.01
C LEU A 68 15.30 -8.28 4.03
N LYS A 69 16.33 -8.99 4.51
CA LYS A 69 17.35 -8.42 5.39
C LYS A 69 18.35 -7.54 4.63
N ASP A 70 18.44 -7.67 3.31
CA ASP A 70 19.33 -6.85 2.50
C ASP A 70 18.88 -5.37 2.53
N PRO A 71 19.74 -4.43 2.98
CA PRO A 71 19.43 -3.00 2.94
C PRO A 71 19.09 -2.46 1.53
N ALA A 72 19.53 -3.15 0.47
CA ALA A 72 19.14 -2.81 -0.91
C ALA A 72 17.62 -2.92 -1.12
N PHE A 73 16.93 -3.76 -0.35
CA PHE A 73 15.47 -3.93 -0.45
C PHE A 73 14.72 -2.63 -0.13
N SER A 74 15.17 -1.82 0.84
CA SER A 74 14.57 -0.51 1.11
C SER A 74 14.68 0.46 -0.07
N ARG A 75 15.78 0.38 -0.85
CA ARG A 75 15.93 1.18 -2.07
C ARG A 75 14.98 0.71 -3.16
N GLN A 76 14.76 -0.60 -3.26
CA GLN A 76 13.78 -1.17 -4.17
C GLN A 76 12.37 -0.69 -3.80
N LEU A 77 11.96 -0.81 -2.53
CA LEU A 77 10.66 -0.32 -2.08
C LEU A 77 10.49 1.18 -2.33
N PHE A 78 11.52 1.99 -2.08
CA PHE A 78 11.48 3.41 -2.42
C PHE A 78 11.33 3.67 -3.91
N ALA A 79 12.02 2.91 -4.77
CA ALA A 79 11.86 3.01 -6.23
C ALA A 79 10.43 2.65 -6.69
N GLU A 80 9.84 1.63 -6.09
CA GLU A 80 8.45 1.23 -6.35
C GLU A 80 7.46 2.30 -5.87
N ALA A 81 7.71 2.91 -4.71
CA ALA A 81 6.91 3.98 -4.16
C ALA A 81 6.93 5.25 -5.03
N ILE A 82 8.10 5.68 -5.51
CA ILE A 82 8.20 6.88 -6.39
C ILE A 82 7.65 6.65 -7.79
N ALA A 83 7.69 5.41 -8.29
CA ALA A 83 7.06 5.06 -9.57
C ALA A 83 5.54 5.20 -9.50
N THR A 84 4.99 5.01 -8.31
CA THR A 84 3.57 5.11 -7.99
C THR A 84 3.15 6.54 -7.65
N GLU A 85 3.89 7.21 -6.76
CA GLU A 85 3.66 8.59 -6.33
C GLU A 85 4.99 9.38 -6.41
N PRO A 86 5.28 10.02 -7.56
CA PRO A 86 6.53 10.74 -7.77
C PRO A 86 6.78 11.89 -6.79
N LEU A 87 5.73 12.45 -6.18
CA LEU A 87 5.87 13.55 -5.23
C LEU A 87 6.60 13.15 -3.94
N LEU A 88 6.69 11.84 -3.64
CA LEU A 88 7.46 11.31 -2.51
C LEU A 88 8.97 11.62 -2.58
N ALA A 89 9.49 11.98 -3.77
CA ALA A 89 10.88 12.36 -3.97
C ALA A 89 11.06 13.84 -4.36
N VAL A 90 10.01 14.65 -4.31
CA VAL A 90 10.08 16.08 -4.66
C VAL A 90 10.52 16.91 -3.46
N PRO A 91 11.55 17.78 -3.60
CA PRO A 91 11.97 18.67 -2.53
C PRO A 91 10.81 19.50 -1.95
N GLY A 92 10.73 19.54 -0.63
CA GLY A 92 9.72 20.27 0.13
C GLY A 92 8.42 19.49 0.39
N THR A 93 8.13 18.39 -0.31
CA THR A 93 6.96 17.55 0.00
C THR A 93 7.01 17.08 1.44
N GLN A 94 5.90 17.22 2.18
CA GLN A 94 5.77 16.57 3.49
C GLN A 94 5.25 15.16 3.27
N VAL A 95 6.08 14.16 3.60
CA VAL A 95 5.68 12.75 3.49
C VAL A 95 5.20 12.22 4.82
N HIS A 96 4.22 11.33 4.76
CA HIS A 96 3.61 10.66 5.91
C HIS A 96 3.63 9.13 5.73
N MET A 97 3.82 8.39 6.82
CA MET A 97 3.79 6.92 6.84
C MET A 97 2.81 6.44 7.92
N GLY A 98 2.08 5.37 7.64
CA GLY A 98 1.17 4.75 8.60
C GLY A 98 1.70 3.41 9.09
N PHE A 99 1.51 3.14 10.38
CA PHE A 99 1.71 1.83 10.99
C PHE A 99 0.51 1.48 11.86
N TRP A 100 0.17 0.20 11.91
CA TRP A 100 -0.92 -0.28 12.74
C TRP A 100 -0.57 -1.64 13.33
N SER A 101 -1.12 -1.91 14.50
CA SER A 101 -1.05 -3.24 15.11
C SER A 101 -2.19 -3.41 16.08
N GLY A 102 -2.64 -4.63 16.28
CA GLY A 102 -3.81 -4.92 17.11
C GLY A 102 -5.12 -4.85 16.32
N LYS A 103 -6.14 -5.50 16.88
CA LYS A 103 -7.44 -5.65 16.21
C LYS A 103 -8.15 -4.29 16.10
N GLY A 104 -8.63 -3.96 14.91
CA GLY A 104 -9.44 -2.75 14.66
C GLY A 104 -8.64 -1.50 14.28
N ASN A 105 -7.31 -1.52 14.44
CA ASN A 105 -6.48 -0.34 14.20
C ASN A 105 -6.17 -0.07 12.72
N HIS A 106 -6.21 -1.09 11.86
CA HIS A 106 -5.94 -0.95 10.43
C HIS A 106 -6.85 0.10 9.76
N GLY A 107 -8.17 0.02 9.98
CA GLY A 107 -9.11 0.97 9.37
C GLY A 107 -8.93 2.41 9.86
N SER A 108 -8.41 2.61 11.07
CA SER A 108 -8.09 3.94 11.60
C SER A 108 -6.86 4.55 10.93
N MET A 109 -5.82 3.74 10.77
CA MET A 109 -4.62 4.11 10.04
C MET A 109 -4.96 4.46 8.58
N LEU A 110 -5.76 3.65 7.89
CA LEU A 110 -6.19 3.94 6.52
C LEU A 110 -6.90 5.28 6.39
N ARG A 111 -7.87 5.60 7.26
CA ARG A 111 -8.57 6.90 7.23
C ARG A 111 -7.64 8.10 7.32
N VAL A 112 -6.57 7.99 8.11
CA VAL A 112 -5.57 9.06 8.23
C VAL A 112 -4.79 9.22 6.91
N LEU A 113 -4.33 8.12 6.32
CA LEU A 113 -3.58 8.17 5.06
C LEU A 113 -4.45 8.68 3.90
N ASP A 114 -5.72 8.26 3.83
CA ASP A 114 -6.70 8.76 2.86
C ASP A 114 -6.91 10.27 3.01
N ALA A 115 -7.12 10.75 4.24
CA ALA A 115 -7.29 12.17 4.51
C ALA A 115 -6.07 13.01 4.12
N ILE A 116 -4.87 12.45 4.16
CA ILE A 116 -3.63 13.11 3.74
C ILE A 116 -3.53 13.15 2.20
N ASN A 117 -3.85 12.05 1.52
CA ASN A 117 -3.69 11.91 0.07
C ASN A 117 -4.85 12.53 -0.74
N GLU A 118 -6.05 12.57 -0.19
CA GLU A 118 -7.25 13.06 -0.88
C GLU A 118 -7.78 14.39 -0.31
N GLY A 119 -7.31 14.78 0.89
CA GLY A 119 -7.73 16.01 1.54
C GLY A 119 -7.09 17.27 0.95
N PRO A 120 -7.48 18.46 1.45
CA PRO A 120 -6.96 19.74 0.96
C PRO A 120 -5.43 19.88 1.04
N ALA A 121 -4.80 19.21 2.01
CA ALA A 121 -3.36 19.20 2.21
C ALA A 121 -2.59 18.52 1.06
N ALA A 122 -3.24 17.65 0.30
CA ALA A 122 -2.68 17.00 -0.88
C ALA A 122 -2.39 18.01 -2.02
N SER A 123 -3.18 19.07 -2.11
CA SER A 123 -3.04 20.10 -3.15
C SER A 123 -2.31 21.35 -2.66
N ALA A 124 -1.83 21.35 -1.42
CA ALA A 124 -1.05 22.46 -0.85
C ALA A 124 0.32 22.59 -1.54
N VAL A 125 0.98 23.75 -1.36
CA VAL A 125 2.34 23.99 -1.85
C VAL A 125 3.26 24.33 -0.66
N PRO A 126 4.25 23.46 -0.33
CA PRO A 126 4.46 22.12 -0.89
C PRO A 126 3.37 21.12 -0.44
N PRO A 127 3.14 20.04 -1.22
CA PRO A 127 2.06 19.10 -0.95
C PRO A 127 2.37 18.18 0.23
N ASN A 128 1.31 17.56 0.77
CA ASN A 128 1.42 16.43 1.70
C ASN A 128 1.11 15.14 0.93
N ARG A 129 1.87 14.08 1.18
CA ARG A 129 1.63 12.74 0.62
C ARG A 129 1.84 11.67 1.65
N ALA A 130 0.93 10.71 1.71
CA ALA A 130 1.06 9.51 2.51
C ALA A 130 1.54 8.35 1.64
N ILE A 131 2.50 7.60 2.17
CA ILE A 131 2.96 6.35 1.57
C ILE A 131 1.90 5.27 1.78
N TRP A 132 1.64 4.51 0.73
CA TRP A 132 0.64 3.46 0.69
C TRP A 132 1.32 2.16 0.31
N ASP A 133 1.54 1.32 1.31
CA ASP A 133 2.11 -0.02 1.16
C ASP A 133 1.05 -1.12 1.30
N GLU A 134 -0.09 -0.83 1.94
CA GLU A 134 -1.09 -1.85 2.28
C GLU A 134 -2.52 -1.50 1.84
N GLY A 135 -3.12 -2.38 1.03
CA GLY A 135 -4.57 -2.50 0.91
C GLY A 135 -5.00 -3.44 -0.22
N THR A 136 -5.84 -4.43 0.08
CA THR A 136 -6.47 -5.27 -0.96
C THR A 136 -7.37 -4.47 -1.90
N THR A 137 -7.82 -3.28 -1.46
CA THR A 137 -8.54 -2.28 -2.25
C THR A 137 -7.70 -1.04 -2.54
N ALA A 138 -6.42 -1.04 -2.17
CA ALA A 138 -5.56 0.09 -2.47
C ALA A 138 -5.34 0.16 -3.98
N TYR A 139 -5.64 1.32 -4.60
CA TYR A 139 -5.40 1.54 -6.02
C TYR A 139 -3.92 1.37 -6.42
N TYR A 140 -3.01 1.34 -5.44
CA TYR A 140 -1.57 1.47 -5.61
C TYR A 140 -0.80 0.54 -4.65
N ASN A 141 -0.75 -0.75 -4.94
CA ASN A 141 0.12 -1.68 -4.20
C ASN A 141 1.51 -1.75 -4.84
N TYR A 142 2.56 -1.79 -4.01
CA TYR A 142 3.92 -1.98 -4.50
C TYR A 142 4.10 -3.40 -5.04
N PRO A 143 4.80 -3.59 -6.18
CA PRO A 143 5.07 -4.92 -6.72
C PRO A 143 5.66 -5.89 -5.67
N SER A 144 6.51 -5.41 -4.77
CA SER A 144 7.06 -6.19 -3.67
C SER A 144 6.01 -6.61 -2.64
N TYR A 145 5.05 -5.73 -2.32
CA TYR A 145 3.93 -6.02 -1.43
C TYR A 145 2.95 -7.02 -2.07
N THR A 146 2.59 -6.82 -3.34
CA THR A 146 1.74 -7.77 -4.05
C THR A 146 2.38 -9.16 -4.10
N ARG A 147 3.69 -9.21 -4.39
CA ARG A 147 4.42 -10.47 -4.42
C ARG A 147 4.45 -11.16 -3.05
N ILE A 148 4.66 -10.44 -1.95
CA ILE A 148 4.69 -11.07 -0.61
C ILE A 148 3.29 -11.54 -0.15
N LEU A 149 2.21 -10.89 -0.61
CA LEU A 149 0.84 -11.38 -0.43
C LEU A 149 0.59 -12.68 -1.21
N ASP A 150 1.02 -12.74 -2.48
CA ASP A 150 0.87 -13.92 -3.35
C ASP A 150 1.72 -15.14 -2.91
N GLU A 151 2.61 -14.94 -1.96
CA GLU A 151 3.41 -15.99 -1.32
C GLU A 151 2.71 -16.64 -0.11
N HIS A 152 1.56 -16.11 0.34
CA HIS A 152 0.63 -16.75 1.29
C HIS A 152 1.27 -17.28 2.59
N TRP A 153 2.19 -16.50 3.18
CA TRP A 153 3.02 -16.95 4.30
C TRP A 153 2.24 -17.46 5.52
N TYR A 154 1.12 -16.83 5.89
CA TYR A 154 0.32 -17.25 7.04
C TYR A 154 -0.58 -18.46 6.74
N GLU A 155 -1.13 -18.55 5.53
CA GLU A 155 -1.83 -19.76 5.10
C GLU A 155 -0.87 -20.95 5.09
N ARG A 156 0.34 -20.77 4.53
CA ARG A 156 1.41 -21.79 4.50
C ARG A 156 1.81 -22.23 5.90
N ALA A 157 1.93 -21.28 6.84
CA ALA A 157 2.18 -21.58 8.25
C ALA A 157 1.07 -22.40 8.94
N SER A 158 -0.14 -22.38 8.38
CA SER A 158 -1.29 -23.15 8.84
C SER A 158 -1.44 -24.51 8.13
N GLY A 159 -0.48 -24.87 7.27
CA GLY A 159 -0.50 -26.11 6.51
C GLY A 159 -0.46 -27.37 7.38
N VAL A 160 -1.08 -28.45 6.90
CA VAL A 160 -1.13 -29.76 7.58
C VAL A 160 -0.54 -30.81 6.64
N ASN A 161 0.43 -31.60 7.13
CA ASN A 161 1.10 -32.66 6.37
C ASN A 161 1.68 -32.18 5.02
N GLY A 162 2.32 -31.00 4.99
CA GLY A 162 2.93 -30.43 3.78
C GLY A 162 1.91 -29.93 2.75
N THR A 163 0.65 -29.77 3.14
CA THR A 163 -0.44 -29.27 2.28
C THR A 163 -1.04 -28.00 2.87
N VAL A 164 -1.31 -27.01 2.03
CA VAL A 164 -1.90 -25.72 2.40
C VAL A 164 -3.18 -25.46 1.63
N ILE A 165 -4.16 -24.81 2.26
CA ILE A 165 -5.40 -24.35 1.62
C ILE A 165 -5.28 -22.87 1.31
N ILE A 166 -5.30 -22.51 0.03
CA ILE A 166 -5.27 -21.12 -0.45
C ILE A 166 -6.50 -20.90 -1.33
N PHE A 167 -7.32 -19.89 -1.00
CA PHE A 167 -8.60 -19.61 -1.68
C PHE A 167 -9.50 -20.85 -1.86
N GLY A 168 -9.56 -21.72 -0.84
CA GLY A 168 -10.38 -22.93 -0.85
C GLY A 168 -9.84 -24.07 -1.71
N LYS A 169 -8.64 -23.92 -2.30
CA LYS A 169 -7.95 -24.97 -3.06
C LYS A 169 -6.76 -25.49 -2.28
N SER A 170 -6.52 -26.80 -2.40
CA SER A 170 -5.40 -27.49 -1.75
C SER A 170 -4.16 -27.47 -2.63
N TYR A 171 -3.01 -27.15 -2.06
CA TYR A 171 -1.71 -27.12 -2.73
C TYR A 171 -0.67 -27.84 -1.88
N ALA A 172 0.24 -28.58 -2.52
CA ALA A 172 1.42 -29.11 -1.85
C ALA A 172 2.44 -27.98 -1.66
N ASP A 173 2.86 -27.72 -0.42
CA ASP A 173 3.91 -26.76 -0.11
C ASP A 173 5.26 -27.50 -0.07
N PRO A 174 6.15 -27.29 -1.06
CA PRO A 174 7.47 -27.93 -1.09
C PRO A 174 8.41 -27.38 -0.01
N GLN A 175 8.06 -26.26 0.62
CA GLN A 175 8.86 -25.54 1.61
C GLN A 175 7.98 -25.15 2.80
N PRO A 176 7.63 -26.10 3.70
CA PRO A 176 6.77 -25.83 4.85
C PRO A 176 7.29 -24.65 5.68
N VAL A 177 6.37 -23.80 6.09
CA VAL A 177 6.64 -22.57 6.85
C VAL A 177 6.06 -22.71 8.25
N THR A 178 6.72 -22.12 9.24
CA THR A 178 6.19 -21.95 10.60
C THR A 178 5.60 -20.55 10.79
N PHE A 179 4.72 -20.36 11.79
CA PHE A 179 4.21 -19.01 12.10
C PHE A 179 5.33 -18.02 12.46
N ALA A 180 6.41 -18.49 13.11
CA ALA A 180 7.56 -17.66 13.44
C ALA A 180 8.29 -17.17 12.19
N GLU A 181 8.46 -18.03 11.18
CA GLU A 181 9.06 -17.65 9.90
C GLU A 181 8.14 -16.71 9.10
N ALA A 182 6.83 -16.95 9.10
CA ALA A 182 5.87 -16.04 8.48
C ALA A 182 5.89 -14.64 9.13
N ASP A 183 5.92 -14.59 10.47
CA ASP A 183 6.07 -13.34 11.22
C ASP A 183 7.42 -12.66 10.93
N GLU A 184 8.50 -13.41 10.77
CA GLU A 184 9.81 -12.84 10.40
C GLU A 184 9.83 -12.32 8.96
N VAL A 185 9.22 -13.02 8.01
CA VAL A 185 9.11 -12.53 6.62
C VAL A 185 8.37 -11.18 6.58
N TRP A 186 7.18 -11.09 7.17
CA TRP A 186 6.43 -9.83 7.23
C TRP A 186 7.14 -8.77 8.08
N GLY A 187 7.79 -9.19 9.16
CA GLY A 187 8.56 -8.31 10.04
C GLY A 187 9.74 -7.66 9.34
N GLN A 188 10.53 -8.43 8.59
CA GLN A 188 11.66 -7.90 7.83
C GLN A 188 11.17 -6.98 6.70
N TYR A 189 10.09 -7.35 6.01
CA TYR A 189 9.47 -6.46 5.01
C TYR A 189 9.10 -5.10 5.62
N SER A 190 8.38 -5.10 6.75
CA SER A 190 7.93 -3.86 7.38
C SER A 190 9.08 -3.03 7.98
N ALA A 191 10.14 -3.68 8.45
CA ALA A 191 11.38 -2.99 8.82
C ALA A 191 12.00 -2.26 7.62
N ARG A 192 12.05 -2.90 6.44
CA ARG A 192 12.57 -2.26 5.22
C ARG A 192 11.68 -1.13 4.72
N TYR A 193 10.36 -1.26 4.88
CA TYR A 193 9.41 -0.18 4.65
C TYR A 193 9.72 1.03 5.55
N THR A 194 9.97 0.80 6.84
CA THR A 194 10.37 1.85 7.80
C THR A 194 11.65 2.56 7.36
N ASP A 195 12.65 1.81 6.90
CA ASP A 195 13.94 2.33 6.45
C ASP A 195 13.84 3.23 5.19
N MET A 196 12.73 3.17 4.44
CA MET A 196 12.49 4.13 3.35
C MET A 196 12.44 5.58 3.83
N ALA A 197 12.10 5.81 5.11
CA ALA A 197 12.01 7.15 5.67
C ALA A 197 13.33 7.94 5.53
N GLU A 198 14.48 7.27 5.63
CA GLU A 198 15.79 7.90 5.41
C GLU A 198 15.93 8.41 3.98
N LEU A 199 15.60 7.57 2.98
CA LEU A 199 15.68 7.92 1.55
C LEU A 199 14.73 9.08 1.20
N ILE A 200 13.53 9.06 1.78
CA ILE A 200 12.50 10.08 1.58
C ILE A 200 12.90 11.40 2.23
N ALA A 201 13.42 11.36 3.46
CA ALA A 201 13.88 12.56 4.13
C ALA A 201 15.05 13.21 3.39
N GLN A 202 15.94 12.40 2.82
CA GLN A 202 17.03 12.88 1.96
C GLN A 202 16.51 13.50 0.65
N ALA A 203 15.50 12.89 0.01
CA ALA A 203 14.96 13.39 -1.26
C ALA A 203 14.11 14.66 -1.09
N THR A 204 13.29 14.71 -0.04
CA THR A 204 12.35 15.82 0.21
C THR A 204 12.94 16.94 1.04
N GLY A 205 14.03 16.68 1.78
CA GLY A 205 14.61 17.61 2.75
C GLY A 205 13.75 17.81 4.01
N LYS A 206 12.77 16.94 4.26
CA LYS A 206 11.89 17.00 5.43
C LYS A 206 11.82 15.66 6.18
N PRO A 207 11.73 15.66 7.51
CA PRO A 207 11.42 14.45 8.26
C PRO A 207 10.06 13.88 7.85
N VAL A 208 9.95 12.56 7.78
CA VAL A 208 8.70 11.86 7.51
C VAL A 208 7.85 11.83 8.78
N LYS A 209 6.56 12.15 8.67
CA LYS A 209 5.61 12.06 9.79
C LYS A 209 5.02 10.66 9.86
N VAL A 210 5.28 9.95 10.95
CA VAL A 210 4.85 8.57 11.14
C VAL A 210 3.66 8.52 12.08
N TRP A 211 2.54 7.92 11.64
CA TRP A 211 1.30 7.79 12.40
C TRP A 211 1.08 6.34 12.82
N CYS A 212 1.02 6.10 14.13
CA CYS A 212 0.98 4.77 14.71
C CYS A 212 -0.33 4.51 15.45
N PHE A 213 -1.12 3.53 14.98
CA PHE A 213 -2.30 3.00 15.67
C PHE A 213 -1.99 1.61 16.25
N VAL A 214 -1.46 1.57 17.48
CA VAL A 214 -0.87 0.34 18.07
C VAL A 214 -1.46 -0.04 19.43
N GLN A 215 -2.50 0.65 19.87
CA GLN A 215 -3.14 0.37 21.15
C GLN A 215 -3.71 -1.06 21.17
N GLY A 216 -3.45 -1.79 22.26
CA GLY A 216 -3.94 -3.16 22.43
C GLY A 216 -3.14 -4.23 21.67
N ALA A 217 -2.07 -3.86 20.97
CA ALA A 217 -1.18 -4.82 20.34
C ALA A 217 -0.26 -5.52 21.35
N ARG A 218 -0.06 -6.83 21.17
CA ARG A 218 0.85 -7.64 22.00
C ARG A 218 2.32 -7.38 21.66
N ALA A 219 3.21 -7.65 22.61
CA ALA A 219 4.65 -7.42 22.47
C ALA A 219 5.30 -8.19 21.31
N ASN A 220 4.78 -9.38 20.97
CA ASN A 220 5.29 -10.21 19.89
C ASN A 220 4.74 -9.85 18.50
N ARG A 221 3.96 -8.78 18.37
CA ARG A 221 3.46 -8.31 17.06
C ARG A 221 4.58 -7.65 16.28
N ILE A 222 4.44 -7.66 14.95
CA ILE A 222 5.38 -7.07 13.99
C ILE A 222 5.82 -5.67 14.41
N PHE A 223 4.87 -4.80 14.78
CA PHE A 223 5.16 -3.43 15.21
C PHE A 223 6.21 -3.37 16.32
N TYR A 224 6.01 -4.06 17.45
CA TYR A 224 6.95 -3.96 18.57
C TYR A 224 8.26 -4.70 18.31
N THR A 225 8.23 -5.74 17.47
CA THR A 225 9.40 -6.61 17.25
C THR A 225 10.33 -6.06 16.16
N TYR A 226 9.78 -5.46 15.10
CA TYR A 226 10.52 -5.08 13.89
C TYR A 226 10.42 -3.59 13.55
N GLU A 227 9.24 -2.98 13.65
CA GLU A 227 9.02 -1.60 13.20
C GLU A 227 9.51 -0.57 14.24
N LEU A 228 9.12 -0.74 15.50
CA LEU A 228 9.45 0.19 16.58
C LEU A 228 10.97 0.38 16.78
N PRO A 229 11.81 -0.67 16.79
CA PRO A 229 13.25 -0.47 16.88
C PRO A 229 13.82 0.37 15.73
N GLN A 230 13.30 0.18 14.50
CA GLN A 230 13.73 0.97 13.35
C GLN A 230 13.21 2.41 13.43
N LEU A 231 11.95 2.61 13.85
CA LEU A 231 11.41 3.95 14.08
C LEU A 231 12.22 4.71 15.13
N GLN A 232 12.63 4.06 16.21
CA GLN A 232 13.51 4.65 17.22
C GLN A 232 14.85 5.08 16.61
N GLN A 233 15.47 4.24 15.79
CA GLN A 233 16.71 4.58 15.11
C GLN A 233 16.53 5.76 14.14
N MET A 234 15.47 5.75 13.33
CA MET A 234 15.19 6.82 12.37
C MET A 234 14.84 8.15 13.05
N GLU A 235 14.15 8.10 14.19
CA GLU A 235 13.80 9.29 14.96
C GLU A 235 15.06 9.92 15.58
N GLN A 236 15.96 9.09 16.13
CA GLN A 236 17.26 9.55 16.65
C GLN A 236 18.13 10.20 15.56
N LYS A 237 18.06 9.70 14.33
CA LYS A 237 18.75 10.29 13.17
C LYS A 237 18.05 11.58 12.65
N GLY A 238 16.84 11.88 13.11
CA GLY A 238 16.05 13.03 12.65
C GLY A 238 15.31 12.81 11.32
N TYR A 239 15.22 11.57 10.84
CA TYR A 239 14.53 11.25 9.58
C TYR A 239 13.02 11.08 9.74
N VAL A 240 12.54 10.82 10.96
CA VAL A 240 11.11 10.70 11.25
C VAL A 240 10.68 11.53 12.45
N GLN A 241 9.38 11.84 12.50
CA GLN A 241 8.66 12.30 13.68
C GLN A 241 7.52 11.32 13.94
N VAL A 242 7.53 10.63 15.09
CA VAL A 242 6.57 9.56 15.37
C VAL A 242 5.42 10.06 16.23
N TYR A 243 4.19 9.69 15.86
CA TYR A 243 2.97 10.08 16.53
C TYR A 243 2.13 8.85 16.86
N PHE A 244 1.85 8.62 18.14
CA PHE A 244 0.94 7.57 18.60
C PHE A 244 -0.46 8.12 18.80
N ALA A 245 -1.45 7.47 18.19
CA ALA A 245 -2.85 7.83 18.36
C ALA A 245 -3.31 7.54 19.80
N LYS A 246 -3.99 8.51 20.43
CA LYS A 246 -4.63 8.33 21.74
C LYS A 246 -6.00 7.68 21.65
N ILE A 247 -6.66 7.84 20.50
CA ILE A 247 -8.02 7.41 20.25
C ILE A 247 -8.14 6.77 18.84
N PRO A 248 -9.08 5.84 18.61
CA PRO A 248 -9.23 5.16 17.33
C PRO A 248 -9.61 6.09 16.16
N ASP A 249 -10.17 7.26 16.42
CA ASP A 249 -10.63 8.23 15.42
C ASP A 249 -9.73 9.48 15.36
N ALA A 250 -8.47 9.35 15.81
CA ALA A 250 -7.49 10.42 15.83
C ALA A 250 -7.36 11.12 14.46
N ASP A 251 -7.46 12.44 14.48
CA ASP A 251 -7.33 13.31 13.31
C ASP A 251 -5.90 13.85 13.23
N TRP A 252 -5.20 13.60 12.13
CA TRP A 252 -3.81 14.00 11.93
C TRP A 252 -3.59 15.53 11.98
N THR A 253 -4.66 16.32 11.85
CA THR A 253 -4.64 17.78 11.96
C THR A 253 -4.83 18.31 13.37
N LYS A 254 -5.19 17.45 14.35
CA LYS A 254 -5.47 17.81 15.74
C LYS A 254 -4.35 17.30 16.66
N PRO A 255 -3.40 18.15 17.08
CA PRO A 255 -2.26 17.71 17.89
C PRO A 255 -2.65 17.01 19.19
N GLU A 256 -3.80 17.35 19.78
CA GLU A 256 -4.33 16.75 20.99
C GLU A 256 -4.66 15.26 20.85
N ASP A 257 -4.91 14.75 19.65
CA ASP A 257 -5.22 13.34 19.39
C ASP A 257 -3.97 12.44 19.43
N TRP A 258 -2.77 13.05 19.48
CA TRP A 258 -1.50 12.35 19.32
C TRP A 258 -0.56 12.54 20.49
N ILE A 259 0.32 11.56 20.69
CA ILE A 259 1.51 11.67 21.54
C ILE A 259 2.74 11.54 20.65
N ASN A 260 3.63 12.54 20.69
CA ASN A 260 4.81 12.59 19.84
C ASN A 260 6.01 11.89 20.51
N GLY A 261 6.81 11.18 19.73
CA GLY A 261 8.09 10.60 20.13
C GLY A 261 7.98 9.11 20.45
N THR A 262 8.91 8.30 19.94
CA THR A 262 9.01 6.85 20.24
C THR A 262 9.21 6.54 21.72
N THR A 263 9.68 7.50 22.51
CA THR A 263 9.76 7.42 23.97
C THR A 263 8.41 7.31 24.66
N ASN A 264 7.33 7.72 23.99
CA ASN A 264 5.95 7.67 24.48
C ASN A 264 5.15 6.48 23.91
N ILE A 265 5.83 5.45 23.42
CA ILE A 265 5.20 4.24 22.93
C ILE A 265 4.20 3.66 23.95
N PRO A 266 2.95 3.31 23.55
CA PRO A 266 2.04 2.60 24.44
C PRO A 266 2.62 1.27 24.91
N ALA A 267 2.35 0.90 26.17
CA ALA A 267 2.72 -0.42 26.65
C ALA A 267 1.98 -1.51 25.83
N PRO A 268 2.66 -2.60 25.43
CA PRO A 268 2.01 -3.71 24.75
C PRO A 268 0.95 -4.34 25.66
N ALA A 269 -0.12 -4.85 25.04
CA ALA A 269 -1.11 -5.65 25.74
C ALA A 269 -0.47 -6.96 26.26
N PRO A 270 -0.94 -7.47 27.42
CA PRO A 270 -0.50 -8.74 27.98
C PRO A 270 -0.83 -9.93 27.06
#